data_AF-A0AAE3GFK3-F1
#
_entry.id   AF-A0AAE3GFK3-F1
#
_cell.length_a   1.000
_cell.length_b   1.000
_cell.length_c   1.000
_cell.angle_alpha   90.00
_cell.angle_beta   90.00
_cell.angle_gamma   90.00
#
_symmetry.space_group_name_H-M   'P 1'
#
loop_
_entity.id
_entity.type
_entity.pdbx_description
1 polymer ?
#
loop_
_entity_poly.entity_id
_entity_poly.type
_entity_poly.pdbx_seq_one_letter_code
_entity_poly.pdbx_strand_id
1 'polypeptide(L)'
;MLLTFECPKCSGFTFVQSDGFESILVSTMGAYSGRSWLDVHEGSKTHTLTVKADSSWTLSVDDLVVLASTPSGEPTISGHGDAVFYVPGEASKAKITNRGGHGGFFAVEVAPTRGGRTDMAVATVGGYEGTVPFEGDAVVQVRSDGDWTLSPIE
;
A
#
# COMPACT_ATOMS: atom_id res chain seq x y z
N MET A 1 2.73 -9.74 6.39
CA MET A 1 1.77 -9.24 7.39
C MET A 1 1.14 -7.94 6.90
N LEU A 2 -0.05 -7.62 7.41
CA LEU A 2 -0.78 -6.40 7.14
C LEU A 2 -0.78 -5.53 8.39
N LEU A 3 -0.24 -4.32 8.31
CA LEU A 3 -0.34 -3.32 9.35
C LEU A 3 -1.46 -2.32 9.00
N THR A 4 -2.38 -2.10 9.94
CA THR A 4 -3.37 -1.04 9.87
C THR A 4 -3.06 -0.01 10.94
N PHE A 5 -2.99 1.27 10.56
CA PHE A 5 -2.75 2.37 11.49
C PHE A 5 -3.77 3.47 11.28
N GLU A 6 -4.34 3.97 12.38
CA GLU A 6 -5.30 5.06 12.36
C GLU A 6 -4.94 6.09 13.41
N CYS A 7 -4.91 7.35 13.00
CA CYS A 7 -4.88 8.50 13.87
C CYS A 7 -5.82 9.58 13.32
N PRO A 8 -7.14 9.47 13.52
CA PRO A 8 -8.13 10.34 12.88
C PRO A 8 -8.12 11.78 13.39
N LYS A 9 -7.45 12.03 14.53
CA LYS A 9 -7.34 13.35 15.17
C LYS A 9 -5.90 13.88 15.20
N CYS A 10 -4.97 13.22 14.52
CA CYS A 10 -3.63 13.75 14.38
C CYS A 10 -3.66 15.07 13.61
N SER A 11 -2.81 16.02 13.98
CA SER A 11 -2.71 17.32 13.33
C SER A 11 -1.28 17.66 12.90
N GLY A 12 -0.30 17.09 13.59
CA GLY A 12 1.11 17.20 13.32
C GLY A 12 1.66 16.03 12.49
N PHE A 13 2.97 15.88 12.56
CA PHE A 13 3.68 14.82 11.86
C PHE A 13 3.47 13.48 12.55
N THR A 14 2.99 12.51 11.76
CA THR A 14 2.72 11.13 12.18
C THR A 14 3.65 10.18 11.47
N PHE A 15 4.27 9.29 12.22
CA PHE A 15 5.33 8.43 11.73
C PHE A 15 5.27 7.05 12.38
N VAL A 16 5.30 6.02 11.54
CA VAL A 16 5.41 4.61 11.97
C VAL A 16 6.57 3.97 11.21
N GLN A 17 7.53 3.46 11.96
CA GLN A 17 8.71 2.76 11.42
C GLN A 17 8.84 1.37 12.01
N SER A 18 9.54 0.51 11.27
CA SER A 18 9.99 -0.79 11.74
C SER A 18 11.51 -0.90 11.75
N ASP A 19 12.03 -1.91 12.46
CA ASP A 19 13.42 -2.37 12.35
C ASP A 19 13.63 -3.46 11.27
N GLY A 20 12.57 -3.81 10.54
CA GLY A 20 12.58 -4.77 9.44
C GLY A 20 12.97 -4.16 8.10
N PHE A 21 12.74 -4.91 7.02
CA PHE A 21 13.05 -4.45 5.66
C PHE A 21 12.19 -3.24 5.27
N GLU A 22 10.91 -3.24 5.62
CA GLU A 22 10.01 -2.10 5.42
C GLU A 22 10.17 -1.06 6.54
N SER A 23 11.25 -0.28 6.48
CA SER A 23 11.65 0.64 7.56
C SER A 23 10.71 1.84 7.76
N ILE A 24 9.90 2.20 6.76
CA ILE A 24 8.93 3.30 6.82
C ILE A 24 7.56 2.75 6.40
N LEU A 25 6.62 2.73 7.34
CA LEU A 25 5.28 2.21 7.14
C LEU A 25 4.28 3.35 6.95
N VAL A 26 4.36 4.37 7.82
CA VAL A 26 3.54 5.59 7.72
C VAL A 26 4.43 6.81 7.87
N SER A 27 4.26 7.80 7.00
CA SER A 27 4.94 9.10 7.08
C SER A 27 4.07 10.20 6.50
N THR A 28 3.29 10.86 7.34
CA THR A 28 2.27 11.81 6.91
C THR A 28 2.11 12.98 7.88
N MET A 29 1.33 13.99 7.49
CA MET A 29 0.94 15.12 8.33
C MET A 29 -0.58 15.19 8.44
N GLY A 30 -1.08 15.36 9.66
CA GLY A 30 -2.51 15.44 9.93
C GLY A 30 -3.16 14.07 10.17
N ALA A 31 -4.47 14.01 9.96
CA ALA A 31 -5.26 12.81 10.20
C ALA A 31 -4.87 11.71 9.21
N TYR A 32 -4.84 10.46 9.69
CA TYR A 32 -4.46 9.31 8.87
C TYR A 32 -5.30 8.09 9.18
N SER A 33 -5.64 7.34 8.14
CA SER A 33 -6.15 5.97 8.20
C SER A 33 -5.66 5.27 6.95
N GLY A 34 -4.91 4.19 7.12
CA GLY A 34 -4.28 3.52 5.99
C GLY A 34 -3.64 2.20 6.40
N ARG A 35 -3.22 1.47 5.37
CA ARG A 35 -2.62 0.13 5.51
C ARG A 35 -1.26 0.09 4.84
N SER A 36 -0.35 -0.66 5.46
CA SER A 36 0.98 -0.95 4.91
C SER A 36 1.27 -2.42 5.11
N TRP A 37 2.00 -3.04 4.19
CA TRP A 37 2.48 -4.39 4.42
C TRP A 37 3.73 -4.36 5.29
N LEU A 38 4.03 -5.50 5.88
CA LEU A 38 5.20 -5.72 6.70
C LEU A 38 5.69 -7.15 6.50
N ASP A 39 7.00 -7.36 6.43
CA ASP A 39 7.61 -8.68 6.25
C ASP A 39 7.04 -9.43 5.03
N VAL A 40 6.92 -8.74 3.89
CA VAL A 40 6.57 -9.38 2.61
C VAL A 40 7.79 -9.97 1.90
N HIS A 41 8.98 -9.49 2.23
CA HIS A 41 10.24 -10.00 1.70
C HIS A 41 10.65 -11.30 2.41
N GLU A 42 11.15 -12.27 1.64
CA GLU A 42 11.63 -13.54 2.18
C GLU A 42 12.73 -13.29 3.23
N GLY A 43 12.55 -13.88 4.42
CA GLY A 43 13.48 -13.73 5.53
C GLY A 43 13.35 -12.42 6.31
N SER A 44 12.48 -11.49 5.91
CA SER A 44 12.19 -10.30 6.71
C SER A 44 11.52 -10.69 8.02
N LYS A 45 12.01 -10.09 9.11
CA LYS A 45 11.44 -10.23 10.45
C LYS A 45 11.50 -8.89 11.15
N THR A 46 10.34 -8.34 11.40
CA THR A 46 10.17 -7.13 12.20
C THR A 46 10.01 -7.51 13.66
N HIS A 47 10.79 -6.87 14.53
CA HIS A 47 10.73 -7.05 15.98
C HIS A 47 10.18 -5.83 16.70
N THR A 48 10.39 -4.64 16.13
CA THR A 48 10.09 -3.37 16.78
C THR A 48 9.29 -2.48 15.84
N LEU A 49 8.22 -1.88 16.37
CA LEU A 49 7.51 -0.77 15.75
C LEU A 49 7.69 0.49 16.59
N THR A 50 8.13 1.58 15.96
CA THR A 50 8.24 2.90 16.60
C THR A 50 7.16 3.81 16.05
N VAL A 51 6.33 4.36 16.94
CA VAL A 51 5.21 5.24 16.59
C VAL A 51 5.44 6.63 17.18
N LYS A 52 5.29 7.67 16.35
CA LYS A 52 5.20 9.07 16.76
C LYS A 52 3.89 9.64 16.22
N ALA A 53 3.04 10.10 17.12
CA ALA A 53 1.74 10.71 16.81
C ALA A 53 1.41 11.74 17.90
N ASP A 54 0.65 12.78 17.55
CA ASP A 54 0.28 13.87 18.45
C ASP A 54 -1.13 13.71 19.07
N SER A 55 -1.82 12.62 18.76
CA SER A 55 -3.17 12.32 19.24
C SER A 55 -3.38 10.83 19.51
N SER A 56 -4.60 10.44 19.89
CA SER A 56 -4.97 9.02 20.06
C SER A 56 -4.89 8.27 18.74
N TRP A 57 -4.27 7.10 18.77
CA TRP A 57 -4.07 6.24 17.60
C TRP A 57 -4.38 4.77 17.92
N THR A 58 -4.62 4.01 16.87
CA THR A 58 -4.74 2.55 16.90
C THR A 58 -3.77 1.93 15.90
N LEU A 59 -3.23 0.77 16.25
CA LEU A 59 -2.36 -0.02 15.39
C LEU A 59 -2.76 -1.49 15.55
N SER A 60 -3.03 -2.16 14.42
CA SER A 60 -3.18 -3.61 14.37
C SER A 60 -2.18 -4.21 13.38
N VAL A 61 -1.78 -5.45 13.67
CA VAL A 61 -0.99 -6.27 12.76
C VAL A 61 -1.73 -7.57 12.58
N ASP A 62 -2.08 -7.86 11.34
CA ASP A 62 -2.86 -9.01 10.92
C ASP A 62 -2.09 -9.82 9.86
N ASP A 63 -2.54 -11.05 9.59
CA ASP A 63 -2.02 -11.84 8.48
C ASP A 63 -2.53 -11.27 7.14
N LEU A 64 -1.76 -11.39 6.06
CA LEU A 64 -2.21 -11.01 4.71
C LEU A 64 -3.38 -11.88 4.22
N VAL A 65 -3.60 -13.06 4.80
CA VAL A 65 -4.77 -13.92 4.52
C VAL A 65 -6.10 -13.21 4.81
N VAL A 66 -6.12 -12.15 5.63
CA VAL A 66 -7.35 -11.36 5.87
C VAL A 66 -7.74 -10.47 4.70
N LEU A 67 -6.86 -10.26 3.72
CA LEU A 67 -7.18 -9.49 2.53
C LEU A 67 -8.22 -10.24 1.71
N ALA A 68 -9.40 -9.64 1.58
CA ALA A 68 -10.40 -10.13 0.65
C ALA A 68 -9.81 -10.08 -0.77
N SER A 69 -9.93 -11.18 -1.51
CA SER A 69 -9.72 -11.18 -2.94
C SER A 69 -10.69 -10.18 -3.56
N THR A 70 -10.19 -9.28 -4.41
CA THR A 70 -11.09 -8.61 -5.35
C THR A 70 -11.80 -9.71 -6.13
N PRO A 71 -13.14 -9.71 -6.26
CA PRO A 71 -13.82 -10.72 -7.04
C PRO A 71 -13.17 -10.80 -8.42
N SER A 72 -12.79 -12.00 -8.85
CA SER A 72 -12.25 -12.22 -10.20
C SER A 72 -13.23 -11.63 -11.21
N GLY A 73 -12.84 -10.56 -11.90
CA GLY A 73 -13.68 -9.87 -12.88
C GLY A 73 -14.22 -8.49 -12.46
N GLU A 74 -13.94 -7.97 -11.27
CA GLU A 74 -14.09 -6.52 -11.05
C GLU A 74 -13.01 -5.77 -11.86
N PRO A 75 -13.39 -4.91 -12.81
CA PRO A 75 -12.44 -4.35 -13.78
C PRO A 75 -11.51 -3.32 -13.15
N THR A 76 -11.81 -2.82 -11.95
CA THR A 76 -11.08 -1.69 -11.34
C THR A 76 -11.26 -1.67 -9.84
N ILE A 77 -10.13 -1.73 -9.14
CA ILE A 77 -10.01 -1.49 -7.70
C ILE A 77 -9.81 0.01 -7.50
N SER A 78 -10.46 0.60 -6.51
CA SER A 78 -10.28 2.00 -6.14
C SER A 78 -10.06 2.17 -4.65
N GLY A 79 -9.43 3.29 -4.29
CA GLY A 79 -9.23 3.66 -2.90
C GLY A 79 -8.75 5.09 -2.74
N HIS A 80 -8.53 5.48 -1.49
CA HIS A 80 -8.01 6.77 -1.08
C HIS A 80 -6.89 6.54 -0.08
N GLY A 81 -5.79 7.29 -0.22
CA GLY A 81 -4.66 7.17 0.69
C GLY A 81 -3.88 5.87 0.54
N ASP A 82 -3.13 5.52 1.59
CA ASP A 82 -2.33 4.29 1.64
C ASP A 82 -3.20 3.05 1.80
N ALA A 83 -2.94 2.03 0.98
CA ALA A 83 -3.71 0.79 1.00
C ALA A 83 -2.87 -0.42 0.66
N VAL A 84 -3.32 -1.57 1.16
CA VAL A 84 -2.83 -2.89 0.76
C VAL A 84 -4.02 -3.76 0.39
N PHE A 85 -3.95 -4.44 -0.74
CA PHE A 85 -5.01 -5.32 -1.23
C PHE A 85 -4.42 -6.46 -2.06
N TYR A 86 -5.20 -7.54 -2.22
CA TYR A 86 -4.83 -8.69 -3.03
C TYR A 86 -5.51 -8.62 -4.40
N VAL A 87 -4.73 -8.81 -5.47
CA VAL A 87 -5.20 -8.85 -6.86
C VAL A 87 -5.08 -10.30 -7.37
N PRO A 88 -6.19 -11.03 -7.54
CA PRO A 88 -6.14 -12.40 -8.06
C PRO A 88 -6.00 -12.45 -9.59
N GLY A 89 -5.61 -13.62 -10.09
CA GLY A 89 -5.59 -13.93 -11.53
C GLY A 89 -4.29 -13.53 -12.23
N GLU A 90 -4.14 -13.89 -13.51
CA GLU A 90 -2.86 -13.80 -14.24
C GLU A 90 -2.77 -12.53 -15.12
N ALA A 91 -3.06 -11.36 -14.55
CA ALA A 91 -2.89 -10.10 -15.28
C ALA A 91 -1.41 -9.85 -15.64
N SER A 92 -1.15 -9.31 -16.85
CA SER A 92 0.19 -8.98 -17.34
C SER A 92 0.49 -7.47 -17.33
N LYS A 93 -0.56 -6.66 -17.19
CA LYS A 93 -0.50 -5.19 -17.13
C LYS A 93 -1.54 -4.66 -16.15
N ALA A 94 -1.37 -3.41 -15.73
CA ALA A 94 -2.39 -2.68 -14.99
C ALA A 94 -2.49 -1.24 -15.49
N LYS A 95 -3.72 -0.76 -15.71
CA LYS A 95 -4.00 0.68 -15.85
C LYS A 95 -4.15 1.28 -14.46
N ILE A 96 -3.35 2.29 -14.15
CA ILE A 96 -3.30 2.92 -12.83
C ILE A 96 -3.60 4.41 -12.97
N THR A 97 -4.40 4.95 -12.07
CA THR A 97 -4.58 6.40 -11.92
C THR A 97 -4.33 6.84 -10.48
N ASN A 98 -3.82 8.05 -10.33
CA ASN A 98 -3.77 8.79 -9.07
C ASN A 98 -4.29 10.21 -9.34
N ARG A 99 -5.35 10.58 -8.63
CA ARG A 99 -5.93 11.94 -8.61
C ARG A 99 -5.53 12.71 -7.34
N GLY A 100 -4.70 12.12 -6.48
CA GLY A 100 -3.98 12.84 -5.44
C GLY A 100 -2.83 13.69 -5.98
N GLY A 101 -2.04 14.24 -5.06
CA GLY A 101 -0.75 14.82 -5.39
C GLY A 101 -0.77 16.32 -5.62
N HIS A 102 -0.90 17.08 -4.54
CA HIS A 102 -0.41 18.46 -4.46
C HIS A 102 1.10 18.50 -4.13
N GLY A 103 1.88 17.56 -4.70
CA GLY A 103 3.30 17.34 -4.39
C GLY A 103 3.59 16.12 -3.50
N GLY A 104 2.59 15.30 -3.18
CA GLY A 104 2.78 14.02 -2.47
C GLY A 104 3.42 12.94 -3.34
N PHE A 105 4.14 12.01 -2.69
CA PHE A 105 4.71 10.83 -3.34
C PHE A 105 3.61 9.82 -3.64
N PHE A 106 3.58 9.31 -4.87
CA PHE A 106 2.70 8.23 -5.30
C PHE A 106 3.52 7.02 -5.69
N ALA A 107 3.23 5.87 -5.08
CA ALA A 107 3.87 4.61 -5.43
C ALA A 107 2.89 3.44 -5.47
N VAL A 108 3.19 2.50 -6.34
CA VAL A 108 2.51 1.20 -6.42
C VAL A 108 3.59 0.13 -6.43
N GLU A 109 3.60 -0.68 -5.38
CA GLU A 109 4.50 -1.81 -5.20
C GLU A 109 3.69 -3.10 -5.35
N VAL A 110 4.29 -4.13 -5.96
CA VAL A 110 3.64 -5.41 -6.27
C VAL A 110 4.50 -6.55 -5.74
N ALA A 111 3.94 -7.40 -4.88
CA ALA A 111 4.57 -8.58 -4.31
C ALA A 111 3.84 -9.86 -4.76
N PRO A 112 4.40 -10.62 -5.72
CA PRO A 112 3.79 -11.87 -6.21
C PRO A 112 3.62 -12.92 -5.10
N THR A 113 2.51 -13.66 -5.10
CA THR A 113 2.26 -14.69 -4.07
C THR A 113 3.02 -15.99 -4.33
N ARG A 114 3.35 -16.30 -5.59
CA ARG A 114 3.98 -17.57 -6.02
C ARG A 114 5.51 -17.54 -6.02
N GLY A 115 6.10 -16.62 -5.28
CA GLY A 115 7.53 -16.36 -5.30
C GLY A 115 7.91 -15.41 -6.43
N GLY A 116 8.83 -14.51 -6.16
CA GLY A 116 9.18 -13.41 -7.05
C GLY A 116 9.84 -12.29 -6.26
N ARG A 117 10.38 -11.29 -6.96
CA ARG A 117 10.85 -10.06 -6.31
C ARG A 117 9.68 -9.08 -6.25
N THR A 118 9.57 -8.38 -5.13
CA THR A 118 8.72 -7.19 -5.06
C THR A 118 9.16 -6.20 -6.13
N ASP A 119 8.23 -5.72 -6.95
CA ASP A 119 8.49 -4.75 -8.01
C ASP A 119 7.87 -3.39 -7.68
N MET A 120 8.55 -2.33 -8.09
CA MET A 120 8.06 -0.95 -7.99
C MET A 120 7.42 -0.57 -9.32
N ALA A 121 6.14 -0.91 -9.48
CA ALA A 121 5.40 -0.69 -10.72
C ALA A 121 5.22 0.81 -11.04
N VAL A 122 5.04 1.65 -10.01
CA VAL A 122 4.98 3.11 -10.14
C VAL A 122 5.75 3.76 -8.99
N ALA A 123 6.55 4.77 -9.30
CA ALA A 123 7.14 5.69 -8.32
C ALA A 123 7.23 7.09 -8.93
N THR A 124 6.37 8.01 -8.49
CA THR A 124 6.32 9.39 -8.99
C THR A 124 5.90 10.35 -7.88
N VAL A 125 5.86 11.64 -8.19
CA VAL A 125 5.27 12.68 -7.35
C VAL A 125 4.07 13.25 -8.10
N GLY A 126 2.98 13.51 -7.38
CA GLY A 126 1.78 14.11 -7.96
C GLY A 126 0.79 13.11 -8.56
N GLY A 127 -0.10 13.64 -9.41
CA GLY A 127 -1.05 12.83 -10.16
C GLY A 127 -0.36 11.89 -11.16
N TYR A 128 -1.04 10.77 -11.47
CA TYR A 128 -0.55 9.73 -12.37
C TYR A 128 -1.69 9.18 -13.22
N GLU A 129 -1.41 8.86 -14.48
CA GLU A 129 -2.31 8.07 -15.32
C GLU A 129 -1.45 7.31 -16.34
N GLY A 130 -1.52 5.98 -16.31
CA GLY A 130 -0.64 5.16 -17.14
C GLY A 130 -1.01 3.68 -17.15
N THR A 131 -0.28 2.93 -17.97
CA THR A 131 -0.36 1.46 -18.01
C THR A 131 1.05 0.91 -17.83
N VAL A 132 1.22 0.00 -16.87
CA VAL A 132 2.52 -0.57 -16.49
C VAL A 132 2.49 -2.09 -16.60
N PRO A 133 3.65 -2.75 -16.80
CA PRO A 133 3.77 -4.17 -16.53
C PRO A 133 3.27 -4.49 -15.12
N PHE A 134 2.58 -5.61 -14.97
CA PHE A 134 1.98 -6.03 -13.71
C PHE A 134 1.95 -7.55 -13.69
N GLU A 135 2.26 -8.16 -12.56
CA GLU A 135 2.10 -9.60 -12.36
C GLU A 135 0.94 -9.78 -11.38
N GLY A 136 -0.19 -10.28 -11.89
CA GLY A 136 -1.34 -10.64 -11.06
C GLY A 136 -1.07 -11.86 -10.18
N ASP A 137 -2.03 -12.21 -9.32
CA ASP A 137 -1.82 -13.14 -8.19
C ASP A 137 -0.75 -12.57 -7.25
N ALA A 138 -1.01 -11.34 -6.80
CA ALA A 138 -0.06 -10.53 -6.05
C ALA A 138 -0.75 -9.69 -4.97
N VAL A 139 -0.01 -9.41 -3.90
CA VAL A 139 -0.36 -8.36 -2.94
C VAL A 139 0.16 -7.04 -3.51
N VAL A 140 -0.67 -6.00 -3.47
CA VAL A 140 -0.33 -4.67 -3.96
C VAL A 140 -0.39 -3.69 -2.80
N GLN A 141 0.64 -2.86 -2.67
CA GLN A 141 0.65 -1.70 -1.78
C GLN A 141 0.62 -0.43 -2.62
N VAL A 142 -0.35 0.43 -2.32
CA VAL A 142 -0.44 1.78 -2.85
C VAL A 142 -0.05 2.74 -1.75
N ARG A 143 0.86 3.67 -2.07
CA ARG A 143 1.14 4.86 -1.27
C ARG A 143 0.59 6.08 -2.01
N SER A 144 -0.31 6.81 -1.38
CA SER A 144 -0.95 7.99 -1.99
C SER A 144 -1.48 8.95 -0.94
N ASP A 145 -1.63 10.22 -1.31
CA ASP A 145 -2.34 11.25 -0.55
C ASP A 145 -3.73 11.56 -1.12
N GLY A 146 -4.20 10.81 -2.13
CA GLY A 146 -5.50 11.03 -2.74
C GLY A 146 -6.11 9.78 -3.37
N ASP A 147 -7.11 10.01 -4.22
CA ASP A 147 -7.90 8.94 -4.84
C ASP A 147 -7.12 8.25 -5.95
N TRP A 148 -7.17 6.93 -6.00
CA TRP A 148 -6.48 6.14 -7.00
C TRP A 148 -7.34 4.98 -7.52
N THR A 149 -6.96 4.47 -8.69
CA THR A 149 -7.56 3.28 -9.29
C THR A 149 -6.50 2.35 -9.83
N LEU A 150 -6.73 1.04 -9.77
CA LEU A 150 -5.93 0.00 -10.41
C LEU A 150 -6.86 -0.97 -11.16
N SER A 151 -6.64 -1.10 -12.46
CA SER A 151 -7.41 -1.97 -13.36
C SER A 151 -6.46 -3.02 -13.96
N PRO A 152 -6.48 -4.28 -13.50
CA PRO A 152 -5.66 -5.35 -14.09
C PRO A 152 -6.11 -5.65 -15.53
N ILE A 153 -5.16 -5.96 -16.41
CA ILE A 153 -5.35 -6.24 -17.83
C ILE A 153 -4.54 -7.49 -18.17
N GLU A 154 -5.16 -8.42 -18.91
CA GLU A 154 -4.50 -9.60 -19.47
C GLU A 154 -3.60 -9.24 -20.66
#